data_AF-A0A444JBY6-F1
#
_entry.id   AF-A0A444JBY6-F1
#
_cell.length_a   1.000
_cell.length_b   1.000
_cell.length_c   1.000
_cell.angle_alpha   90.00
_cell.angle_beta   90.00
_cell.angle_gamma   90.00
#
_symmetry.space_group_name_H-M   'P 1'
#
loop_
_entity.id
_entity.type
_entity.pdbx_description
1 polymer ?
#
loop_
_entity_poly.entity_id
_entity_poly.type
_entity_poly.pdbx_seq_one_letter_code
_entity_poly.pdbx_strand_id
1 'polypeptide(L)' 'MKKRTQPPALSSGYGLIDSHCHLDMETSQDDIDDIIRSAEQCRVHTIITIGIDLASSQRAVELAHTYPGVYA' A
#
# COMPACT_ATOMS: atom_id res chain seq x y z
N MET A 1 -18.76 7.92 5.70
CA MET A 1 -17.81 6.86 5.29
C MET A 1 -17.87 6.75 3.77
N LYS A 2 -16.73 6.87 3.06
CA LYS A 2 -16.70 6.66 1.60
C LYS A 2 -16.96 5.18 1.34
N LYS A 3 -17.91 4.86 0.45
CA LYS A 3 -18.20 3.47 0.08
C LYS A 3 -17.01 2.95 -0.72
N ARG A 4 -16.15 2.12 -0.10
CA ARG A 4 -15.02 1.48 -0.80
C ARG A 4 -15.60 0.39 -1.71
N THR A 5 -15.53 0.60 -3.02
CA THR A 5 -15.83 -0.45 -4.02
C THR A 5 -14.54 -1.16 -4.36
N GLN A 6 -14.57 -2.49 -4.44
CA GLN A 6 -13.40 -3.25 -4.87
C GLN A 6 -13.02 -2.84 -6.32
N PRO A 7 -11.74 -2.55 -6.60
CA PRO A 7 -11.27 -2.34 -7.97
C PRO A 7 -11.37 -3.64 -8.77
N PRO A 8 -11.44 -3.57 -10.11
CA PRO A 8 -11.36 -4.77 -10.94
C PRO A 8 -10.04 -5.50 -10.71
N ALA A 9 -10.11 -6.83 -10.55
CA ALA A 9 -8.91 -7.66 -10.40
C ALA A 9 -8.29 -7.99 -11.76
N LEU A 10 -6.95 -8.00 -11.83
CA LEU A 10 -6.23 -8.42 -13.02
C LEU A 10 -6.29 -9.93 -13.23
N SER A 11 -6.28 -10.36 -14.50
CA SER A 11 -6.23 -11.76 -14.87
C SER A 11 -4.91 -12.41 -14.42
N SER A 12 -4.94 -13.73 -14.21
CA SER A 12 -3.75 -14.51 -13.87
C SER A 12 -2.69 -14.39 -14.97
N GLY A 13 -1.48 -13.97 -14.61
CA GLY A 13 -0.35 -13.74 -15.53
C GLY A 13 0.11 -12.28 -15.60
N TYR A 14 -0.68 -11.35 -15.05
CA TYR A 14 -0.33 -9.94 -14.95
C TYR A 14 -0.20 -9.51 -13.49
N GLY A 15 0.62 -8.48 -13.26
CA GLY A 15 0.79 -7.84 -11.96
C GLY A 15 1.13 -6.38 -12.14
N LEU A 16 0.88 -5.59 -11.09
CA LEU A 16 1.19 -4.17 -11.05
C LEU A 16 2.14 -3.85 -9.91
N ILE A 17 2.85 -2.75 -10.11
CA ILE A 17 3.64 -2.09 -9.08
C ILE A 17 2.99 -0.72 -8.87
N ASP A 18 2.57 -0.43 -7.64
CA ASP A 18 2.25 0.93 -7.25
C ASP A 18 3.57 1.63 -6.92
N SER A 19 4.05 2.44 -7.86
CA SER A 19 5.34 3.11 -7.72
C SER A 19 5.29 4.32 -6.80
N HIS A 20 4.11 4.78 -6.37
CA HIS A 20 3.97 6.00 -5.58
C HIS A 20 2.63 6.03 -4.84
N CYS A 21 2.69 5.76 -3.54
CA CYS A 21 1.58 6.00 -2.61
C CYS A 21 2.06 6.61 -1.28
N HIS A 22 1.10 6.97 -0.42
CA HIS A 22 1.36 7.57 0.89
C HIS A 22 0.66 6.76 1.98
N LEU A 23 1.15 5.54 2.25
CA LEU A 23 0.66 4.75 3.39
C LEU A 23 1.08 5.36 4.73
N ASP A 24 2.16 6.14 4.74
CA ASP A 24 2.65 6.88 5.90
C ASP A 24 1.62 7.88 6.44
N MET A 25 0.76 8.43 5.58
CA MET A 25 -0.26 9.40 5.97
C MET A 25 -1.50 8.76 6.59
N GLU A 26 -1.67 7.44 6.44
CA GLU A 26 -2.78 6.72 7.08
C GLU A 26 -2.51 6.54 8.58
N THR A 27 -3.49 6.91 9.40
CA THR A 27 -3.37 6.90 10.87
C THR A 27 -3.92 5.63 11.51
N SER A 28 -4.71 4.86 10.77
CA SER A 28 -5.40 3.66 11.21
C SER A 28 -4.69 2.42 10.68
N GLN A 29 -4.23 1.53 11.57
CA GLN A 29 -3.56 0.29 11.18
C GLN A 29 -4.50 -0.64 10.39
N ASP A 30 -5.77 -0.72 10.83
CA ASP A 30 -6.80 -1.52 10.17
C ASP A 30 -7.03 -1.03 8.73
N ASP A 31 -6.94 0.28 8.49
CA ASP A 31 -7.06 0.83 7.14
C ASP A 31 -5.88 0.45 6.24
N ILE A 32 -4.66 0.43 6.78
CA ILE A 32 -3.46 0.00 6.05
C ILE A 32 -3.57 -1.49 5.69
N ASP A 33 -3.98 -2.33 6.66
CA ASP A 33 -4.19 -3.77 6.44
C ASP A 33 -5.23 -4.03 5.34
N ASP A 34 -6.33 -3.28 5.35
CA ASP A 34 -7.37 -3.38 4.34
C ASP A 34 -6.89 -2.92 2.96
N ILE A 35 -6.07 -1.85 2.89
CA ILE A 35 -5.46 -1.37 1.64
C ILE A 35 -4.53 -2.44 1.06
N ILE A 36 -3.64 -3.01 1.87
CA ILE A 36 -2.67 -4.02 1.42
C ILE A 36 -3.39 -5.27 0.95
N ARG A 37 -4.40 -5.75 1.69
CA ARG A 37 -5.22 -6.88 1.29
C ARG A 37 -5.96 -6.63 -0.03
N SER A 38 -6.49 -5.42 -0.21
CA SER A 38 -7.14 -5.05 -1.48
C SER A 38 -6.13 -5.00 -2.63
N ALA A 39 -4.91 -4.52 -2.39
CA ALA A 39 -3.85 -4.48 -3.38
C ALA A 39 -3.46 -5.90 -3.85
N GLU A 40 -3.29 -6.83 -2.91
CA GLU A 40 -3.03 -8.24 -3.21
C GLU A 40 -4.16 -8.88 -4.04
N GLN A 41 -5.42 -8.64 -3.67
CA GLN A 41 -6.59 -9.15 -4.40
C GLN A 41 -6.64 -8.64 -5.85
N CYS A 42 -6.11 -7.44 -6.10
CA CYS A 42 -6.02 -6.84 -7.43
C CYS A 42 -4.69 -7.12 -8.15
N ARG A 43 -3.79 -7.92 -7.57
CA ARG A 43 -2.45 -8.27 -8.09
C ARG A 43 -1.46 -7.10 -8.15
N VAL A 44 -1.61 -6.14 -7.24
CA VAL A 44 -0.58 -5.13 -6.94
C VAL A 44 0.32 -5.73 -5.84
N HIS A 45 1.39 -6.41 -6.24
CA HIS A 45 2.24 -7.16 -5.29
C HIS A 45 3.47 -6.36 -4.82
N THR A 46 3.67 -5.17 -5.37
CA THR A 46 4.78 -4.29 -5.01
C THR A 46 4.23 -2.89 -4.84
N ILE A 47 4.47 -2.31 -3.67
CA ILE A 47 3.98 -0.99 -3.30
C ILE A 47 5.17 -0.19 -2.80
N ILE A 48 5.37 1.01 -3.36
CA ILE A 48 6.40 1.94 -2.94
C ILE A 48 5.70 3.11 -2.22
N THR A 49 5.80 3.13 -0.90
CA THR A 49 5.26 4.23 -0.08
C THR A 49 6.34 5.30 0.13
N ILE A 50 6.00 6.56 -0.08
CA ILE A 50 6.98 7.64 -0.05
C ILE A 50 6.68 8.66 1.05
N GLY A 51 7.72 9.06 1.79
CA GLY A 51 7.63 10.19 2.72
C GLY A 51 7.84 11.54 2.02
N ILE A 52 7.31 12.61 2.60
CA ILE A 52 7.47 14.00 2.12
C ILE A 52 8.34 14.88 3.05
N ASP A 53 8.70 14.34 4.21
CA ASP A 53 9.58 14.94 5.20
C ASP A 53 10.28 13.82 6.01
N LEU A 54 11.16 14.19 6.94
CA LEU A 54 11.93 13.21 7.71
C LEU A 54 11.03 12.26 8.53
N ALA A 55 9.95 12.76 9.12
CA ALA A 55 9.08 11.97 9.98
C ALA A 55 8.27 10.96 9.16
N SER A 56 7.70 11.40 8.03
CA SER A 56 6.99 10.53 7.09
C SER A 56 7.92 9.54 6.40
N SER A 57 9.16 9.91 6.07
CA SER A 57 10.16 8.97 5.53
C SER A 57 10.51 7.88 6.54
N GLN A 58 10.68 8.21 7.81
CA GLN A 58 10.92 7.21 8.86
C GLN A 58 9.73 6.24 8.99
N ARG A 59 8.51 6.77 8.98
CA ARG A 59 7.29 5.94 9.00
C ARG A 59 7.15 5.06 7.76
N ALA A 60 7.51 5.55 6.57
CA ALA A 60 7.53 4.76 5.35
C ALA A 60 8.48 3.55 5.47
N VAL A 61 9.67 3.75 6.03
CA VAL A 61 10.64 2.66 6.30
C VAL A 61 10.08 1.66 7.31
N GLU A 62 9.41 2.10 8.38
CA GLU A 62 8.76 1.22 9.35
C GLU A 62 7.66 0.36 8.72
N LEU A 63 6.85 0.95 7.83
CA LEU A 63 5.82 0.23 7.08
C LEU A 63 6.44 -0.82 6.15
N ALA A 64 7.52 -0.48 5.44
CA ALA A 64 8.24 -1.41 4.57
C ALA A 64 8.84 -2.61 5.34
N HIS A 65 9.25 -2.42 6.59
CA HIS A 65 9.69 -3.54 7.45
C HIS A 65 8.53 -4.40 7.96
N THR A 66 7.35 -3.81 8.11
CA THR A 66 6.17 -4.47 8.68
C THR A 66 5.45 -5.32 7.65
N TYR A 67 5.39 -4.85 6.40
CA TYR A 67 4.54 -5.42 5.35
C TYR A 67 5.35 -6.01 4.19
N PRO A 68 5.29 -7.33 3.97
CA PRO A 68 5.88 -7.94 2.78
C PRO A 68 5.35 -7.31 1.49
N GLY A 69 6.25 -6.99 0.56
CA GLY A 69 5.87 -6.35 -0.71
C GLY A 69 5.72 -4.83 -0.65
N VAL A 70 5.85 -4.21 0.53
CA VAL A 70 5.95 -2.76 0.69
C VAL A 70 7.42 -2.33 0.77
N TYR A 71 7.76 -1.23 0.10
CA TYR A 71 9.10 -0.64 0.04
C TYR A 71 9.03 0.87 0.31
N ALA A 72 10.16 1.46 0.71
CA ALA A 72 10.32 2.88 1.03
C ALA A 72 11.70 3.39 0.58
#